data_AF-A0A9P6QPS8-F1
#
_entry.id   AF-A0A9P6QPS8-F1
#
_cell.length_a   1.000
_cell.length_b   1.000
_cell.length_c   1.000
_cell.angle_alpha   90.00
_cell.angle_beta   90.00
_cell.angle_gamma   90.00
#
_symmetry.space_group_name_H-M   'P 1'
#
loop_
_entity.id
_entity.type
_entity.pdbx_description
1 polymer ?
#
loop_
_entity_poly.entity_id
_entity_poly.type
_entity_poly.pdbx_seq_one_letter_code
_entity_poly.pdbx_strand_id
1 'polypeptide(L)'
;MATRKPPVAHPNGARLLSLDGGGVRGIAALIVLDKIMHLIQKRMELTKLPLPADYFELAAGTSAGGINAIMFFRLRMTTQEAIEQYKIISKEMFAPTVGGWHVPIWMEGIVNKIKLVFTNTRYSSKRLEKAIDSVMEKHGLDPDDRTDKGEALLQHPDASKMFMCATVENKMETALLRSYVKTTTYSTRSVNEILQRNQINIRDAVMATTAAPTYFKQKSWNPTHIQGGELIFWDGGLLNNNPIDQLWNERHDLIAPEASKLPISCVISLGTGHIKLGGSPSLWFKLIGIASSLISFATNTNAKHMSFKSHWLDLRRRPEYEKTEYVRFEPLLEHDIELSDYRSIPNLEQITRKYLQKDTTQQKLMKAVDAICPPKAVDAICPPKAVDAICLPKAVDATCSL
;
A
#
# COMPACT_ATOMS: atom_id res chain seq x y z
N MET A 1 -19.51 21.70 1.94
CA MET A 1 -19.04 20.33 1.70
C MET A 1 -18.23 20.33 0.41
N ALA A 2 -16.92 20.11 0.49
CA ALA A 2 -16.09 20.00 -0.70
C ALA A 2 -16.30 18.60 -1.29
N THR A 3 -17.05 18.51 -2.38
CA THR A 3 -17.31 17.24 -3.07
C THR A 3 -15.99 16.55 -3.41
N ARG A 4 -15.83 15.28 -3.00
CA ARG A 4 -14.73 14.39 -3.40
C ARG A 4 -14.30 14.64 -4.85
N LYS A 5 -13.07 15.13 -5.05
CA LYS A 5 -12.49 15.18 -6.38
C LYS A 5 -12.17 13.73 -6.81
N PRO A 6 -12.75 13.23 -7.91
CA PRO A 6 -12.39 11.91 -8.42
C PRO A 6 -10.92 11.91 -8.87
N PRO A 7 -10.25 10.74 -8.87
CA PRO A 7 -8.94 10.62 -9.48
C PRO A 7 -8.95 11.10 -10.94
N VAL A 8 -7.83 11.67 -11.39
CA VAL A 8 -7.66 12.21 -12.74
C VAL A 8 -7.74 11.08 -13.75
N ALA A 9 -8.87 10.91 -14.44
CA ALA A 9 -9.09 9.80 -15.35
C ALA A 9 -7.90 9.55 -16.31
N HIS A 10 -7.57 8.28 -16.53
CA HIS A 10 -6.51 7.86 -17.44
C HIS A 10 -7.10 7.12 -18.64
N PRO A 11 -6.65 7.39 -19.88
CA PRO A 11 -7.20 6.76 -21.08
C PRO A 11 -7.00 5.24 -21.12
N ASN A 12 -5.92 4.74 -20.52
CA ASN A 12 -5.64 3.29 -20.43
C ASN A 12 -6.30 2.61 -19.20
N GLY A 13 -7.07 3.33 -18.39
CA GLY A 13 -7.84 2.77 -17.27
C GLY A 13 -7.24 3.00 -15.88
N ALA A 14 -7.77 2.28 -14.89
CA ALA A 14 -7.50 2.53 -13.48
C ALA A 14 -6.04 2.23 -13.09
N ARG A 15 -5.54 2.92 -12.06
CA ARG A 15 -4.19 2.77 -11.51
C ARG A 15 -4.30 2.27 -10.07
N LEU A 16 -3.58 1.19 -9.80
CA LEU A 16 -3.64 0.47 -8.53
C LEU A 16 -2.33 0.66 -7.76
N LEU A 17 -2.42 0.86 -6.44
CA LEU A 17 -1.26 1.01 -5.55
C LEU A 17 -1.24 -0.05 -4.45
N SER A 18 -0.15 -0.81 -4.35
CA SER A 18 0.08 -1.79 -3.28
C SER A 18 1.20 -1.30 -2.35
N LEU A 19 0.93 -1.28 -1.06
CA LEU A 19 1.84 -0.83 -0.01
C LEU A 19 2.12 -1.98 0.97
N ASP A 20 3.36 -2.45 0.99
CA ASP A 20 3.76 -3.56 1.86
C ASP A 20 3.83 -3.18 3.34
N GLY A 21 3.71 -4.20 4.19
CA GLY A 21 4.03 -4.08 5.61
C GLY A 21 5.52 -4.17 5.89
N GLY A 22 5.95 -3.57 7.00
CA GLY A 22 7.37 -3.55 7.35
C GLY A 22 7.78 -2.66 8.52
N GLY A 23 6.88 -2.33 9.45
CA GLY A 23 7.18 -1.47 10.60
C GLY A 23 7.83 -0.15 10.19
N VAL A 24 8.85 0.33 10.90
CA VAL A 24 9.58 1.58 10.60
C VAL A 24 10.11 1.66 9.16
N ARG A 25 10.35 0.52 8.52
CA ARG A 25 10.81 0.43 7.13
C ARG A 25 9.77 0.90 6.11
N GLY A 26 8.51 1.07 6.52
CA GLY A 26 7.44 1.70 5.73
C GLY A 26 7.81 3.11 5.22
N ILE A 27 8.76 3.79 5.86
CA ILE A 27 9.32 5.07 5.37
C ILE A 27 9.94 4.95 3.97
N ALA A 28 10.49 3.79 3.62
CA ALA A 28 11.06 3.56 2.30
C ALA A 28 9.98 3.66 1.20
N ALA A 29 8.80 3.07 1.41
CA ALA A 29 7.68 3.16 0.49
C ALA A 29 7.20 4.61 0.33
N LEU A 30 7.14 5.38 1.43
CA LEU A 30 6.77 6.80 1.40
C LEU A 30 7.75 7.63 0.56
N ILE A 31 9.06 7.40 0.70
CA ILE A 31 10.09 8.14 -0.05
C ILE A 31 10.07 7.78 -1.54
N VAL A 32 9.82 6.51 -1.89
CA VAL A 32 9.66 6.11 -3.29
C VAL A 32 8.43 6.79 -3.89
N LEU A 33 7.28 6.76 -3.19
CA LEU A 33 6.07 7.42 -3.67
C LEU A 33 6.26 8.94 -3.78
N ASP A 34 6.93 9.56 -2.81
CA ASP A 34 7.27 10.98 -2.85
C ASP A 34 8.05 11.34 -4.12
N LYS A 35 9.05 10.51 -4.48
CA LYS A 35 9.79 10.70 -5.73
C LYS A 35 8.88 10.58 -6.95
N ILE A 36 7.95 9.62 -6.97
CA ILE A 36 6.97 9.46 -8.06
C ILE A 36 6.06 10.70 -8.16
N MET A 37 5.50 11.17 -7.03
CA MET A 37 4.59 12.33 -7.03
C MET A 37 5.29 13.63 -7.50
N HIS A 38 6.56 13.84 -7.14
CA HIS A 38 7.35 14.96 -7.67
C HIS A 38 7.63 14.83 -9.18
N LEU A 39 7.84 13.62 -9.68
CA LEU A 39 8.00 13.39 -11.12
C LEU A 39 6.69 13.62 -11.87
N ILE A 40 5.56 13.22 -11.29
CA ILE A 40 4.21 13.54 -11.82
C ILE A 40 4.00 15.04 -11.83
N GLN A 41 4.30 15.74 -10.72
CA GLN A 41 4.21 17.20 -10.64
C GLN A 41 4.96 17.88 -11.78
N LYS A 42 6.20 17.44 -12.04
CA LYS A 42 7.02 17.95 -13.15
C LYS A 42 6.43 17.59 -14.52
N ARG A 43 6.03 16.34 -14.73
CA ARG A 43 5.50 15.85 -16.02
C ARG A 43 4.21 16.56 -16.42
N MET A 44 3.36 16.83 -15.44
CA MET A 44 2.04 17.44 -15.60
C MET A 44 2.05 18.96 -15.37
N GLU A 45 3.23 19.56 -15.16
CA GLU A 45 3.42 21.01 -14.98
C GLU A 45 2.52 21.60 -13.87
N LEU A 46 2.38 20.88 -12.77
CA LEU A 46 1.51 21.26 -11.66
C LEU A 46 2.21 22.26 -10.71
N THR A 47 1.46 23.28 -10.31
CA THR A 47 1.95 24.30 -9.36
C THR A 47 2.12 23.80 -7.94
N LYS A 48 1.43 22.70 -7.57
CA LYS A 48 1.49 22.07 -6.25
C LYS A 48 1.76 20.58 -6.39
N LEU A 49 2.37 19.99 -5.36
CA LEU A 49 2.56 18.54 -5.28
C LEU A 49 1.18 17.86 -5.28
N PRO A 50 0.85 17.00 -6.26
CA PRO A 50 -0.42 16.32 -6.30
C PRO A 50 -0.57 15.28 -5.18
N LEU A 51 -1.82 14.96 -4.84
CA LEU A 51 -2.13 13.91 -3.87
C LEU A 51 -2.05 12.53 -4.55
N PRO A 52 -1.52 11.48 -3.88
CA PRO A 52 -1.60 10.12 -4.40
C PRO A 52 -3.04 9.69 -4.70
N ALA A 53 -3.99 10.10 -3.86
CA ALA A 53 -5.43 9.87 -4.03
C ALA A 53 -6.04 10.47 -5.32
N ASP A 54 -5.34 11.39 -6.00
CA ASP A 54 -5.78 11.96 -7.27
C ASP A 54 -5.28 11.14 -8.48
N TYR A 55 -4.35 10.20 -8.28
CA TYR A 55 -3.72 9.43 -9.36
C TYR A 55 -3.91 7.93 -9.24
N PHE A 56 -4.39 7.43 -8.10
CA PHE A 56 -4.66 6.01 -7.89
C PHE A 56 -6.12 5.81 -7.51
N GLU A 57 -6.83 4.98 -8.27
CA GLU A 57 -8.25 4.67 -8.05
C GLU A 57 -8.46 3.72 -6.87
N LEU A 58 -7.50 2.83 -6.61
CA LEU A 58 -7.56 1.87 -5.51
C LEU A 58 -6.17 1.64 -4.91
N ALA A 59 -6.10 1.65 -3.59
CA ALA A 59 -4.92 1.26 -2.84
C ALA A 59 -5.17 0.11 -1.87
N ALA A 60 -4.17 -0.74 -1.70
CA ALA A 60 -4.15 -1.79 -0.69
C ALA A 60 -2.91 -1.62 0.19
N GLY A 61 -3.08 -1.75 1.50
CA GLY A 61 -1.99 -1.68 2.47
C GLY A 61 -1.99 -2.85 3.45
N THR A 62 -0.82 -3.20 3.97
CA THR A 62 -0.70 -4.14 5.10
C THR A 62 0.18 -3.54 6.18
N SER A 63 -0.20 -3.65 7.46
CA SER A 63 0.58 -3.15 8.59
C SER A 63 0.98 -1.67 8.40
N ALA A 64 2.27 -1.34 8.43
CA ALA A 64 2.82 -0.04 8.03
C ALA A 64 2.24 0.52 6.72
N GLY A 65 2.09 -0.33 5.69
CA GLY A 65 1.47 0.03 4.42
C GLY A 65 -0.02 0.38 4.54
N GLY A 66 -0.72 -0.20 5.52
CA GLY A 66 -2.10 0.16 5.87
C GLY A 66 -2.21 1.56 6.48
N ILE A 67 -1.28 1.92 7.38
CA ILE A 67 -1.16 3.29 7.92
C ILE A 67 -0.89 4.28 6.77
N ASN A 68 0.06 3.96 5.89
CA ASN A 68 0.35 4.77 4.71
C ASN A 68 -0.89 4.95 3.80
N ALA A 69 -1.65 3.87 3.58
CA ALA A 69 -2.88 3.93 2.79
C ALA A 69 -3.96 4.83 3.44
N ILE A 70 -4.10 4.83 4.77
CA ILE A 70 -4.99 5.78 5.47
C ILE A 70 -4.55 7.22 5.21
N MET A 71 -3.27 7.54 5.44
CA MET A 71 -2.76 8.90 5.27
C MET A 71 -3.03 9.42 3.86
N PHE A 72 -2.79 8.60 2.84
CA PHE A 72 -2.99 9.02 1.44
C PHE A 72 -4.44 9.06 0.98
N PHE A 73 -5.24 8.05 1.31
CA PHE A 73 -6.55 7.85 0.68
C PHE A 73 -7.72 8.18 1.60
N ARG A 74 -7.59 7.96 2.92
CA ARG A 74 -8.61 8.31 3.90
C ARG A 74 -8.44 9.72 4.46
N LEU A 75 -7.21 10.24 4.55
CA LEU A 75 -6.91 11.58 5.04
C LEU A 75 -6.44 12.55 3.94
N ARG A 76 -6.31 12.05 2.70
CA ARG A 76 -5.95 12.85 1.51
C ARG A 76 -4.68 13.71 1.69
N MET A 77 -3.68 13.17 2.40
CA MET A 77 -2.39 13.83 2.62
C MET A 77 -1.49 13.78 1.37
N THR A 78 -0.64 14.80 1.25
CA THR A 78 0.55 14.76 0.38
C THR A 78 1.57 13.74 0.88
N THR A 79 2.53 13.36 0.03
CA THR A 79 3.65 12.50 0.44
C THR A 79 4.56 13.13 1.49
N GLN A 80 4.69 14.46 1.46
CA GLN A 80 5.48 15.20 2.46
C GLN A 80 4.83 15.15 3.85
N GLU A 81 3.53 15.45 3.93
CA GLU A 81 2.77 15.34 5.19
C GLU A 81 2.80 13.92 5.74
N ALA A 82 2.59 12.92 4.87
CA ALA A 82 2.63 11.51 5.28
C ALA A 82 4.02 11.10 5.81
N ILE A 83 5.12 11.56 5.20
CA ILE A 83 6.49 11.31 5.69
C ILE A 83 6.68 11.90 7.09
N GLU A 84 6.24 13.14 7.31
CA GLU A 84 6.35 13.80 8.61
C GLU A 84 5.54 13.07 9.68
N GLN A 85 4.27 12.76 9.38
CA GLN A 85 3.42 12.03 10.32
C GLN A 85 3.95 10.63 10.60
N TYR A 86 4.48 9.92 9.59
CA TYR A 86 5.05 8.60 9.79
C TYR A 86 6.23 8.58 10.75
N LYS A 87 7.09 9.60 10.69
CA LYS A 87 8.21 9.76 11.63
C LYS A 87 7.73 9.98 13.06
N ILE A 88 6.68 10.79 13.23
CA ILE A 88 6.07 11.06 14.53
C ILE A 88 5.42 9.78 15.08
N ILE A 89 4.57 9.13 14.29
CA ILE A 89 3.91 7.86 14.66
C ILE A 89 4.96 6.80 15.03
N SER A 90 6.00 6.62 14.22
CA SER A 90 7.05 5.61 14.48
C SER A 90 7.78 5.88 15.81
N LYS A 91 8.12 7.13 16.09
CA LYS A 91 8.76 7.52 17.36
C LYS A 91 7.83 7.29 18.55
N GLU A 92 6.57 7.72 18.44
CA GLU A 92 5.58 7.54 19.51
C GLU A 92 5.20 6.07 19.71
N MET A 93 5.21 5.26 18.67
CA MET A 93 4.87 3.85 18.78
C MET A 93 6.00 3.04 19.44
N PHE A 94 7.26 3.33 19.10
CA PHE A 94 8.39 2.45 19.44
C PHE A 94 9.38 2.98 20.48
N ALA A 95 9.31 4.23 20.92
CA ALA A 95 10.24 4.72 21.94
C ALA A 95 10.11 3.95 23.28
N PRO A 96 11.20 3.65 24.01
CA PRO A 96 11.13 2.93 25.27
C PRO A 96 10.44 3.77 26.36
N THR A 97 9.50 3.15 27.08
CA THR A 97 8.75 3.80 28.17
C THR A 97 8.53 2.88 29.37
N VAL A 98 8.53 3.44 30.58
CA VAL A 98 8.10 2.78 31.83
C VAL A 98 7.02 3.65 32.46
N GLY A 99 5.86 3.07 32.80
CA GLY A 99 4.75 3.82 33.41
C GLY A 99 4.18 4.97 32.56
N GLY A 100 4.39 4.95 31.23
CA GLY A 100 3.97 6.04 30.32
C GLY A 100 5.02 7.15 30.11
N TRP A 101 6.15 7.10 30.83
CA TRP A 101 7.24 8.08 30.73
C TRP A 101 8.39 7.55 29.88
N HIS A 102 9.00 8.42 29.06
CA HIS A 102 10.19 8.11 28.29
C HIS A 102 11.36 7.80 29.23
N VAL A 103 11.99 6.64 29.05
CA VAL A 103 13.14 6.25 29.87
C VAL A 103 14.45 6.46 29.11
N PRO A 104 15.57 6.69 29.83
CA PRO A 104 16.89 6.74 29.23
C PRO A 104 17.19 5.51 28.37
N ILE A 105 17.82 5.75 27.22
CA ILE A 105 18.03 4.76 26.15
C ILE A 105 18.81 3.53 26.63
N TRP A 106 19.75 3.70 27.56
CA TRP A 106 20.55 2.60 28.11
C TRP A 106 19.70 1.54 28.86
N MET A 107 18.46 1.86 29.23
CA MET A 107 17.53 0.92 29.87
C MET A 107 16.61 0.16 28.89
N GLU A 108 16.64 0.46 27.59
CA GLU A 108 15.71 -0.11 26.60
C GLU A 108 15.70 -1.65 26.59
N GLY A 109 16.87 -2.28 26.56
CA GLY A 109 16.99 -3.74 26.52
C GLY A 109 16.45 -4.44 27.77
N ILE A 110 16.55 -3.79 28.93
CA ILE A 110 16.03 -4.30 30.21
C ILE A 110 14.51 -4.15 30.23
N VAL A 111 14.00 -2.98 29.84
CA VAL A 111 12.55 -2.69 29.82
C VAL A 111 11.81 -3.58 28.84
N ASN A 112 12.35 -3.81 27.64
CA ASN A 112 11.71 -4.67 26.64
C ASN A 112 11.67 -6.14 27.07
N LYS A 113 12.72 -6.64 27.74
CA LYS A 113 12.73 -8.00 28.32
C LYS A 113 11.71 -8.13 29.46
N ILE A 114 11.66 -7.15 30.36
CA ILE A 114 10.68 -7.10 31.46
C ILE A 114 9.26 -7.08 30.88
N LYS A 115 8.95 -6.17 29.96
CA LYS A 115 7.60 -6.08 29.35
C LYS A 115 7.20 -7.36 28.62
N LEU A 116 8.10 -8.00 27.88
CA LEU A 116 7.80 -9.27 27.22
C LEU A 116 7.42 -10.37 28.22
N VAL A 117 8.10 -10.42 29.37
CA VAL A 117 7.84 -11.41 30.44
C VAL A 117 6.53 -11.12 31.19
N PHE A 118 6.21 -9.84 31.44
CA PHE A 118 5.03 -9.46 32.24
C PHE A 118 3.76 -9.19 31.43
N THR A 119 3.88 -8.79 30.16
CA THR A 119 2.74 -8.37 29.33
C THR A 119 2.63 -9.11 27.99
N ASN A 120 3.49 -10.11 27.75
CA ASN A 120 3.56 -10.93 26.52
C ASN A 120 3.72 -10.12 25.20
N THR A 121 4.00 -8.82 25.27
CA THR A 121 4.14 -7.92 24.11
C THR A 121 5.24 -6.88 24.38
N ARG A 122 5.89 -6.39 23.31
CA ARG A 122 6.96 -5.38 23.43
C ARG A 122 6.43 -3.95 23.56
N TYR A 123 5.31 -3.64 22.91
CA TYR A 123 4.79 -2.28 22.79
C TYR A 123 3.33 -2.15 23.26
N SER A 124 2.99 -0.98 23.80
CA SER A 124 1.66 -0.69 24.33
C SER A 124 0.72 -0.18 23.25
N SER A 125 -0.44 -0.83 23.08
CA SER A 125 -1.51 -0.40 22.18
C SER A 125 -1.92 1.06 22.38
N LYS A 126 -1.94 1.55 23.64
CA LYS A 126 -2.35 2.92 23.98
C LYS A 126 -1.51 4.01 23.30
N ARG A 127 -0.24 3.73 22.97
CA ARG A 127 0.62 4.71 22.29
C ARG A 127 0.30 4.82 20.82
N LEU A 128 0.04 3.68 20.18
CA LEU A 128 -0.43 3.66 18.80
C LEU A 128 -1.82 4.31 18.71
N GLU A 129 -2.73 4.02 19.64
CA GLU A 129 -4.03 4.69 19.75
C GLU A 129 -3.87 6.22 19.85
N LYS A 130 -3.01 6.70 20.75
CA LYS A 130 -2.73 8.15 20.90
C LYS A 130 -2.11 8.76 19.64
N ALA A 131 -1.22 8.04 18.96
CA ALA A 131 -0.62 8.51 17.71
C ALA A 131 -1.67 8.64 16.60
N ILE A 132 -2.58 7.66 16.48
CA ILE A 132 -3.72 7.70 15.56
C ILE A 132 -4.61 8.91 15.89
N ASP A 133 -4.93 9.11 17.17
CA ASP A 133 -5.80 10.20 17.60
C ASP A 133 -5.22 11.57 17.27
N SER A 134 -3.91 11.74 17.49
CA SER A 134 -3.20 12.96 17.15
C SER A 134 -3.22 13.24 15.64
N VAL A 135 -3.11 12.21 14.81
CA VAL A 135 -3.17 12.37 13.35
C VAL A 135 -4.57 12.74 12.92
N MET A 136 -5.60 12.07 13.45
CA MET A 136 -6.99 12.32 13.13
C MET A 136 -7.47 13.70 13.58
N GLU A 137 -7.08 14.14 14.77
CA GLU A 137 -7.39 15.48 15.29
C GLU A 137 -6.88 16.59 14.36
N LYS A 138 -5.71 16.39 13.73
CA LYS A 138 -5.10 17.36 12.83
C LYS A 138 -5.56 17.23 11.38
N HIS A 139 -5.80 16.01 10.90
CA HIS A 139 -5.95 15.70 9.48
C HIS A 139 -7.26 15.00 9.11
N GLY A 140 -8.21 14.86 10.04
CA GLY A 140 -9.57 14.41 9.77
C GLY A 140 -10.22 15.22 8.64
N LEU A 141 -11.00 14.53 7.79
CA LEU A 141 -11.53 15.12 6.55
C LEU A 141 -12.56 16.22 6.83
N ASP A 142 -13.29 16.10 7.93
CA ASP A 142 -14.29 17.06 8.38
C ASP A 142 -14.18 17.31 9.92
N PRO A 143 -14.99 18.22 10.49
CA PRO A 143 -14.95 18.51 11.92
C PRO A 143 -15.31 17.31 12.82
N ASP A 144 -16.16 16.40 12.36
CA ASP A 144 -16.60 15.24 13.13
C ASP A 144 -15.45 14.23 13.21
N ASP A 145 -14.79 13.93 12.09
CA ASP A 145 -13.55 13.13 12.04
C ASP A 145 -12.49 13.63 13.05
N ARG A 146 -12.31 14.96 13.14
CA ARG A 146 -11.31 15.57 14.04
C ARG A 146 -11.71 15.48 15.50
N THR A 147 -13.01 15.51 15.77
CA THR A 147 -13.58 15.42 17.12
C THR A 147 -13.57 13.96 17.61
N ASP A 148 -13.98 13.04 16.75
CA ASP A 148 -14.04 11.59 17.03
C ASP A 148 -12.64 10.95 17.01
N LYS A 149 -11.66 11.60 16.38
CA LYS A 149 -10.27 11.16 16.32
C LYS A 149 -10.19 9.73 15.76
N GLY A 150 -9.55 8.80 16.47
CA GLY A 150 -9.48 7.40 16.06
C GLY A 150 -10.82 6.66 16.06
N GLU A 151 -11.87 7.19 16.73
CA GLU A 151 -13.21 6.61 16.69
C GLU A 151 -14.00 6.96 15.42
N ALA A 152 -13.50 7.90 14.61
CA ALA A 152 -14.07 8.18 13.31
C ALA A 152 -14.08 6.92 12.43
N LEU A 153 -15.15 6.76 11.63
CA LEU A 153 -15.31 5.59 10.79
C LEU A 153 -14.25 5.53 9.69
N LEU A 154 -13.76 4.31 9.40
CA LEU A 154 -12.84 4.10 8.29
C LEU A 154 -13.52 4.44 6.94
N GLN A 155 -14.80 4.11 6.82
CA GLN A 155 -15.62 4.49 5.67
C GLN A 155 -15.99 5.96 5.74
N HIS A 156 -15.81 6.70 4.65
CA HIS A 156 -16.15 8.11 4.59
C HIS A 156 -16.45 8.54 3.15
N PRO A 157 -17.47 9.38 2.90
CA PRO A 157 -17.87 9.78 1.54
C PRO A 157 -16.74 10.50 0.77
N ASP A 158 -15.97 11.34 1.45
CA ASP A 158 -14.85 12.07 0.85
C ASP A 158 -13.52 11.28 0.80
N ALA A 159 -13.49 10.04 1.29
CA ALA A 159 -12.33 9.18 1.17
C ALA A 159 -12.15 8.67 -0.27
N SER A 160 -10.90 8.55 -0.70
CA SER A 160 -10.56 7.73 -1.86
C SER A 160 -10.56 6.24 -1.48
N LYS A 161 -10.79 5.37 -2.47
CA LYS A 161 -10.95 3.93 -2.23
C LYS A 161 -9.61 3.33 -1.82
N MET A 162 -9.56 2.82 -0.59
CA MET A 162 -8.46 2.00 -0.11
C MET A 162 -8.99 0.85 0.74
N PHE A 163 -8.16 -0.16 0.93
CA PHE A 163 -8.36 -1.12 1.99
C PHE A 163 -7.04 -1.57 2.60
N MET A 164 -7.11 -2.15 3.80
CA MET A 164 -5.96 -2.78 4.44
C MET A 164 -6.24 -4.22 4.83
N CYS A 165 -5.20 -5.03 4.82
CA CYS A 165 -5.27 -6.44 5.18
C CYS A 165 -5.05 -6.61 6.69
N ALA A 166 -5.89 -7.41 7.32
CA ALA A 166 -5.64 -7.98 8.64
C ALA A 166 -5.88 -9.50 8.59
N THR A 167 -5.31 -10.24 9.53
CA THR A 167 -5.50 -11.68 9.67
C THR A 167 -6.50 -11.94 10.78
N VAL A 168 -7.58 -12.67 10.50
CA VAL A 168 -8.54 -13.10 11.53
C VAL A 168 -8.16 -14.50 11.99
N GLU A 169 -7.60 -14.61 13.20
CA GLU A 169 -7.06 -15.89 13.72
C GLU A 169 -8.14 -16.94 13.89
N ASN A 170 -9.23 -16.60 14.57
CA ASN A 170 -10.30 -17.54 14.88
C ASN A 170 -11.05 -18.07 13.65
N LYS A 171 -10.78 -17.50 12.46
CA LYS A 171 -11.32 -17.95 11.17
C LYS A 171 -10.25 -18.29 10.14
N MET A 172 -8.97 -18.04 10.43
CA MET A 172 -7.84 -18.18 9.49
C MET A 172 -8.06 -17.47 8.14
N GLU A 173 -8.79 -16.34 8.15
CA GLU A 173 -9.20 -15.60 6.95
C GLU A 173 -8.51 -14.23 6.87
N THR A 174 -8.31 -13.72 5.64
CA THR A 174 -7.97 -12.30 5.43
C THR A 174 -9.20 -11.42 5.60
N ALA A 175 -9.11 -10.48 6.52
CA ALA A 175 -10.00 -9.32 6.60
C ALA A 175 -9.50 -8.18 5.70
N LEU A 176 -10.43 -7.58 4.96
CA LEU A 176 -10.18 -6.42 4.12
C LEU A 176 -10.97 -5.23 4.69
N LEU A 177 -10.27 -4.35 5.39
CA LEU A 177 -10.83 -3.19 6.09
C LEU A 177 -10.86 -2.02 5.11
N ARG A 178 -12.04 -1.62 4.63
CA ARG A 178 -12.23 -0.70 3.49
C ARG A 178 -12.63 0.71 3.92
N SER A 179 -12.16 1.72 3.19
CA SER A 179 -12.62 3.11 3.31
C SER A 179 -13.90 3.41 2.51
N TYR A 180 -14.45 2.41 1.83
CA TYR A 180 -15.59 2.54 0.93
C TYR A 180 -16.57 1.38 1.12
N VAL A 181 -17.82 1.62 0.79
CA VAL A 181 -18.86 0.59 0.72
C VAL A 181 -18.60 -0.28 -0.50
N LYS A 182 -18.56 -1.59 -0.31
CA LYS A 182 -18.42 -2.54 -1.42
C LYS A 182 -19.71 -2.56 -2.22
N THR A 183 -19.61 -2.31 -3.53
CA THR A 183 -20.74 -2.29 -4.46
C THR A 183 -20.89 -3.59 -5.26
N THR A 184 -19.95 -4.54 -5.10
CA THR A 184 -19.96 -5.82 -5.81
C THR A 184 -20.11 -7.00 -4.84
N THR A 185 -20.80 -8.05 -5.26
CA THR A 185 -21.09 -9.24 -4.44
C THR A 185 -20.09 -10.38 -4.63
N TYR A 186 -18.94 -10.14 -5.26
CA TYR A 186 -17.99 -11.21 -5.65
C TYR A 186 -17.19 -11.85 -4.49
N SER A 187 -17.41 -11.46 -3.23
CA SER A 187 -16.68 -12.02 -2.08
C SER A 187 -17.61 -12.79 -1.16
N THR A 188 -17.40 -14.11 -1.08
CA THR A 188 -18.14 -15.08 -0.25
C THR A 188 -17.49 -15.31 1.13
N ARG A 189 -16.55 -14.44 1.55
CA ARG A 189 -15.81 -14.63 2.80
C ARG A 189 -16.59 -14.12 3.99
N SER A 190 -16.83 -15.00 4.96
CA SER A 190 -17.64 -14.73 6.15
C SER A 190 -17.15 -13.49 6.93
N VAL A 191 -15.84 -13.29 7.03
CA VAL A 191 -15.24 -12.14 7.72
C VAL A 191 -15.52 -10.83 7.00
N ASN A 192 -15.45 -10.82 5.66
CA ASN A 192 -15.59 -9.59 4.89
C ASN A 192 -17.05 -9.11 4.83
N GLU A 193 -18.01 -10.03 4.87
CA GLU A 193 -19.44 -9.70 5.01
C GLU A 193 -19.74 -9.07 6.38
N ILE A 194 -19.17 -9.62 7.45
CA ILE A 194 -19.26 -9.08 8.81
C ILE A 194 -18.76 -7.62 8.85
N LEU A 195 -17.58 -7.38 8.27
CA LEU A 195 -16.95 -6.06 8.23
C LEU A 195 -17.73 -5.04 7.40
N GLN A 196 -18.35 -5.47 6.30
CA GLN A 196 -19.20 -4.59 5.49
C GLN A 196 -20.43 -4.10 6.26
N ARG A 197 -21.02 -4.95 7.10
CA ARG A 197 -22.25 -4.64 7.84
C ARG A 197 -22.02 -3.79 9.10
N ASN A 198 -20.82 -3.81 9.68
CA ASN A 198 -20.59 -3.30 11.04
C ASN A 198 -19.53 -2.19 11.14
N GLN A 199 -19.20 -1.53 10.01
CA GLN A 199 -18.39 -0.31 9.89
C GLN A 199 -17.33 -0.10 11.00
N ILE A 200 -16.10 -0.57 10.77
CA ILE A 200 -15.00 -0.41 11.72
C ILE A 200 -14.49 1.05 11.78
N ASN A 201 -14.10 1.51 12.96
CA ASN A 201 -13.43 2.81 13.14
C ASN A 201 -11.94 2.75 12.72
N ILE A 202 -11.31 3.91 12.56
CA ILE A 202 -9.94 4.03 12.10
C ILE A 202 -8.95 3.40 13.10
N ARG A 203 -9.15 3.63 14.40
CA ARG A 203 -8.28 3.10 15.46
C ARG A 203 -8.25 1.59 15.42
N ASP A 204 -9.41 0.95 15.42
CA ASP A 204 -9.55 -0.50 15.41
C ASP A 204 -9.02 -1.11 14.12
N ALA A 205 -9.20 -0.43 12.99
CA ALA A 205 -8.65 -0.88 11.72
C ALA A 205 -7.11 -0.86 11.71
N VAL A 206 -6.50 0.23 12.21
CA VAL A 206 -5.04 0.32 12.33
C VAL A 206 -4.52 -0.73 13.31
N MET A 207 -5.14 -0.83 14.49
CA MET A 207 -4.75 -1.81 15.51
C MET A 207 -4.85 -3.24 14.98
N ALA A 208 -5.86 -3.55 14.16
CA ALA A 208 -6.00 -4.87 13.52
C ALA A 208 -4.88 -5.15 12.50
N THR A 209 -4.58 -4.21 11.59
CA THR A 209 -3.57 -4.45 10.55
C THR A 209 -2.13 -4.49 11.07
N THR A 210 -1.84 -3.86 12.22
CA THR A 210 -0.49 -3.77 12.80
C THR A 210 -0.26 -4.68 14.01
N ALA A 211 -1.22 -5.54 14.38
CA ALA A 211 -1.13 -6.41 15.55
C ALA A 211 -0.10 -7.54 15.35
N ALA A 212 1.19 -7.21 15.23
CA ALA A 212 2.23 -8.18 14.90
C ALA A 212 2.56 -9.03 16.14
N PRO A 213 2.64 -10.37 16.01
CA PRO A 213 3.00 -11.25 17.13
C PRO A 213 4.27 -10.80 17.83
N THR A 214 4.27 -10.83 19.16
CA THR A 214 5.33 -10.35 20.07
C THR A 214 5.57 -8.83 20.08
N TYR A 215 5.10 -8.06 19.09
CA TYR A 215 5.19 -6.60 19.06
C TYR A 215 3.99 -5.95 19.75
N PHE A 216 2.77 -6.28 19.31
CA PHE A 216 1.52 -5.71 19.80
C PHE A 216 0.54 -6.79 20.26
N LYS A 217 -0.42 -6.41 21.11
CA LYS A 217 -1.51 -7.29 21.51
C LYS A 217 -2.47 -7.46 20.33
N GLN A 218 -2.98 -8.68 20.14
CA GLN A 218 -4.07 -8.95 19.19
C GLN A 218 -5.26 -8.01 19.43
N LYS A 219 -5.92 -7.59 18.35
CA LYS A 219 -7.10 -6.72 18.43
C LYS A 219 -8.37 -7.57 18.39
N SER A 220 -9.01 -7.67 19.54
CA SER A 220 -10.38 -8.13 19.67
C SER A 220 -11.35 -7.07 19.18
N TRP A 221 -12.29 -7.45 18.32
CA TRP A 221 -13.36 -6.58 17.84
C TRP A 221 -14.70 -7.31 17.89
N ASN A 222 -15.64 -6.72 18.61
CA ASN A 222 -16.97 -7.30 18.84
C ASN A 222 -18.05 -6.38 18.25
N PRO A 223 -18.48 -6.61 17.01
CA PRO A 223 -19.55 -5.84 16.40
C PRO A 223 -20.90 -6.11 17.09
N THR A 224 -21.63 -5.03 17.43
CA THR A 224 -22.85 -5.03 18.26
C THR A 224 -24.02 -5.87 17.74
N HIS A 225 -24.00 -6.35 16.49
CA HIS A 225 -25.15 -6.97 15.83
C HIS A 225 -24.89 -8.32 15.13
N ILE A 226 -23.92 -9.13 15.58
CA ILE A 226 -23.59 -10.40 14.90
C ILE A 226 -23.85 -11.63 15.77
N GLN A 227 -24.73 -12.52 15.29
CA GLN A 227 -24.69 -13.96 15.61
C GLN A 227 -23.43 -14.55 14.97
N GLY A 228 -22.33 -14.63 15.71
CA GLY A 228 -21.04 -15.09 15.14
C GLY A 228 -19.79 -14.80 15.97
N GLY A 229 -19.91 -14.07 17.08
CA GLY A 229 -18.85 -13.92 18.07
C GLY A 229 -17.78 -12.86 17.73
N GLU A 230 -16.81 -12.75 18.62
CA GLU A 230 -15.67 -11.83 18.55
C GLU A 230 -14.74 -12.16 17.37
N LEU A 231 -14.28 -11.14 16.62
CA LEU A 231 -13.18 -11.29 15.67
C LEU A 231 -11.85 -10.96 16.36
N ILE A 232 -10.88 -11.86 16.24
CA ILE A 232 -9.54 -11.67 16.79
C ILE A 232 -8.57 -11.38 15.64
N PHE A 233 -8.10 -10.14 15.57
CA PHE A 233 -7.21 -9.67 14.52
C PHE A 233 -5.73 -9.74 14.93
N TRP A 234 -4.93 -10.18 13.98
CA TRP A 234 -3.48 -10.08 13.93
C TRP A 234 -3.03 -9.31 12.68
N ASP A 235 -1.75 -8.93 12.69
CA ASP A 235 -1.12 -8.22 11.58
C ASP A 235 -1.39 -8.92 10.25
N GLY A 236 -1.77 -8.13 9.24
CA GLY A 236 -2.03 -8.64 7.90
C GLY A 236 -0.80 -9.29 7.27
N GLY A 237 0.40 -8.97 7.75
CA GLY A 237 1.68 -9.51 7.35
C GLY A 237 1.78 -11.02 7.55
N LEU A 238 1.00 -11.62 8.47
CA LEU A 238 0.99 -13.07 8.65
C LEU A 238 0.54 -13.82 7.40
N LEU A 239 -0.41 -13.26 6.64
CA LEU A 239 -0.93 -13.88 5.42
C LEU A 239 -0.55 -13.09 4.15
N ASN A 240 -0.53 -11.76 4.22
CA ASN A 240 -0.54 -10.86 3.07
C ASN A 240 0.38 -9.65 3.29
N ASN A 241 1.66 -9.86 3.62
CA ASN A 241 2.58 -8.72 3.82
C ASN A 241 2.76 -7.86 2.56
N ASN A 242 2.65 -8.46 1.38
CA ASN A 242 2.46 -7.76 0.11
C ASN A 242 1.01 -7.97 -0.35
N PRO A 243 0.13 -6.96 -0.28
CA PRO A 243 -1.31 -7.10 -0.56
C PRO A 243 -1.66 -7.11 -2.06
N ILE A 244 -0.69 -7.36 -2.95
CA ILE A 244 -0.86 -7.26 -4.40
C ILE A 244 -1.94 -8.19 -4.96
N ASP A 245 -2.05 -9.41 -4.44
CA ASP A 245 -3.08 -10.37 -4.87
C ASP A 245 -4.48 -9.88 -4.46
N GLN A 246 -4.60 -9.35 -3.24
CA GLN A 246 -5.86 -8.77 -2.74
C GLN A 246 -6.22 -7.53 -3.56
N LEU A 247 -5.26 -6.66 -3.85
CA LEU A 247 -5.46 -5.46 -4.67
C LEU A 247 -5.97 -5.83 -6.05
N TRP A 248 -5.33 -6.83 -6.68
CA TRP A 248 -5.75 -7.31 -7.98
C TRP A 248 -7.17 -7.88 -7.92
N ASN A 249 -7.48 -8.74 -6.95
CA ASN A 249 -8.81 -9.36 -6.86
C ASN A 249 -9.92 -8.33 -6.58
N GLU A 250 -9.69 -7.37 -5.69
CA GLU A 250 -10.69 -6.36 -5.31
C GLU A 250 -10.77 -5.18 -6.30
N ARG A 251 -9.95 -5.14 -7.35
CA ARG A 251 -10.02 -4.07 -8.38
C ARG A 251 -11.40 -3.97 -9.03
N HIS A 252 -12.14 -5.08 -9.09
CA HIS A 252 -13.50 -5.10 -9.62
C HIS A 252 -14.48 -4.22 -8.82
N ASP A 253 -14.16 -3.84 -7.58
CA ASP A 253 -14.92 -2.87 -6.80
C ASP A 253 -14.85 -1.44 -7.38
N LEU A 254 -14.03 -1.20 -8.41
CA LEU A 254 -13.97 0.06 -9.15
C LEU A 254 -15.07 0.21 -10.20
N ILE A 255 -15.72 -0.88 -10.60
CA ILE A 255 -16.77 -0.88 -11.63
C ILE A 255 -18.09 -1.37 -11.05
N ALA A 256 -19.18 -1.02 -11.73
CA ALA A 256 -20.48 -1.60 -11.42
C ALA A 256 -20.49 -3.11 -11.76
N PRO A 257 -21.26 -3.95 -11.05
CA PRO A 257 -21.30 -5.41 -11.29
C PRO A 257 -21.58 -5.81 -12.74
N GLU A 258 -22.37 -5.01 -13.45
CA GLU A 258 -22.79 -5.18 -14.84
C GLU A 258 -21.75 -4.72 -15.88
N ALA A 259 -20.71 -4.00 -15.46
CA ALA A 259 -19.68 -3.51 -16.37
C ALA A 259 -18.81 -4.67 -16.87
N SER A 260 -18.70 -4.82 -18.19
CA SER A 260 -18.00 -5.96 -18.80
C SER A 260 -16.48 -5.88 -18.73
N LYS A 261 -15.90 -4.68 -18.52
CA LYS A 261 -14.45 -4.45 -18.59
C LYS A 261 -14.00 -3.39 -17.59
N LEU A 262 -12.88 -3.65 -16.93
CA LEU A 262 -12.13 -2.65 -16.17
C LEU A 262 -10.72 -2.57 -16.78
N PRO A 263 -10.45 -1.58 -17.64
CA PRO A 263 -9.08 -1.35 -18.12
C PRO A 263 -8.21 -0.90 -16.94
N ILE A 264 -6.97 -1.39 -16.90
CA ILE A 264 -5.98 -1.02 -15.89
C ILE A 264 -4.80 -0.39 -16.61
N SER A 265 -4.41 0.83 -16.22
CA SER A 265 -3.21 1.47 -16.77
C SER A 265 -1.96 0.93 -16.10
N CYS A 266 -1.96 0.86 -14.76
CA CYS A 266 -0.80 0.33 -14.05
C CYS A 266 -1.13 -0.25 -12.68
N VAL A 267 -0.20 -1.08 -12.21
CA VAL A 267 -0.13 -1.57 -10.84
C VAL A 267 1.26 -1.21 -10.29
N ILE A 268 1.29 -0.30 -9.33
CA ILE A 268 2.52 0.12 -8.65
C ILE A 268 2.58 -0.56 -7.29
N SER A 269 3.68 -1.23 -7.00
CA SER A 269 3.87 -1.99 -5.78
C SER A 269 5.12 -1.50 -5.06
N LEU A 270 4.97 -1.07 -3.80
CA LEU A 270 6.02 -0.44 -3.01
C LEU A 270 6.37 -1.33 -1.82
N GLY A 271 7.57 -1.90 -1.87
CA GLY A 271 8.16 -2.68 -0.78
C GLY A 271 8.86 -1.81 0.27
N THR A 272 9.10 -2.39 1.43
CA THR A 272 9.74 -1.73 2.58
C THR A 272 11.23 -2.08 2.73
N GLY A 273 11.83 -2.69 1.73
CA GLY A 273 13.20 -3.18 1.74
C GLY A 273 13.31 -4.69 1.95
N HIS A 274 14.30 -5.30 1.29
CA HIS A 274 14.67 -6.70 1.45
C HIS A 274 16.18 -6.83 1.70
N ILE A 275 16.59 -7.94 2.29
CA ILE A 275 18.00 -8.26 2.55
C ILE A 275 18.47 -9.25 1.47
N LYS A 276 19.72 -9.15 1.03
CA LYS A 276 20.35 -10.17 0.18
C LYS A 276 20.50 -11.47 0.98
N LEU A 277 19.88 -12.56 0.52
CA LEU A 277 20.14 -13.91 1.03
C LEU A 277 21.64 -14.22 0.86
N GLY A 278 22.35 -14.45 1.97
CA GLY A 278 23.79 -14.72 1.98
C GLY A 278 24.57 -14.15 3.18
N GLY A 279 23.98 -13.23 3.96
CA GLY A 279 24.51 -12.83 5.26
C GLY A 279 24.08 -13.81 6.36
N SER A 280 24.98 -14.10 7.31
CA SER A 280 24.67 -14.90 8.50
C SER A 280 23.36 -14.42 9.15
N PRO A 281 22.42 -15.31 9.52
CA PRO A 281 21.20 -14.89 10.19
C PRO A 281 21.56 -14.07 11.42
N SER A 282 21.03 -12.85 11.51
CA SER A 282 21.15 -12.04 12.71
C SER A 282 20.61 -12.83 13.91
N LEU A 283 21.31 -12.74 15.03
CA LEU A 283 21.16 -13.58 16.23
C LEU A 283 19.74 -13.63 16.81
N TRP A 284 18.82 -12.75 16.38
CA TRP A 284 17.45 -12.66 16.87
C TRP A 284 16.49 -13.71 16.30
N PHE A 285 16.87 -14.43 15.22
CA PHE A 285 16.08 -15.59 14.73
C PHE A 285 16.03 -16.75 15.75
N LYS A 286 16.77 -16.67 16.86
CA LYS A 286 16.72 -17.60 18.01
C LYS A 286 15.90 -17.08 19.20
N LEU A 287 14.66 -16.64 18.97
CA LEU A 287 13.68 -16.56 20.06
C LEU A 287 12.69 -17.74 19.97
N ILE A 288 12.48 -18.37 21.13
CA ILE A 288 11.84 -19.66 21.37
C ILE A 288 10.43 -19.75 20.78
N GLY A 289 10.15 -20.83 20.03
CA GLY A 289 8.83 -21.43 19.77
C GLY A 289 7.81 -20.59 18.98
N ILE A 290 7.40 -21.08 17.79
CA ILE A 290 6.29 -20.61 16.93
C ILE A 290 6.46 -19.18 16.35
N ALA A 291 6.95 -18.21 17.13
CA ALA A 291 7.11 -16.81 16.73
C ALA A 291 8.12 -16.59 15.59
N SER A 292 9.22 -17.36 15.55
CA SER A 292 10.23 -17.24 14.49
C SER A 292 9.71 -17.70 13.12
N SER A 293 8.86 -18.74 13.09
CA SER A 293 8.21 -19.24 11.88
C SER A 293 7.11 -18.30 11.38
N LEU A 294 6.39 -17.61 12.27
CA LEU A 294 5.36 -16.64 11.88
C LEU A 294 5.94 -15.34 11.32
N ILE A 295 7.08 -14.88 11.85
CA ILE A 295 7.79 -13.70 11.33
C ILE A 295 8.37 -13.99 9.94
N SER A 296 8.82 -15.22 9.65
CA SER A 296 9.35 -15.57 8.32
C SER A 296 8.28 -15.58 7.23
N PHE A 297 7.00 -15.86 7.56
CA PHE A 297 5.87 -15.67 6.64
C PHE A 297 5.65 -14.20 6.28
N ALA A 298 5.78 -13.28 7.25
CA ALA A 298 5.69 -11.85 6.99
C ALA A 298 6.84 -11.31 6.13
N THR A 299 8.02 -11.91 6.17
CA THR A 299 9.15 -11.53 5.31
C THR A 299 9.04 -12.03 3.86
N ASN A 300 7.98 -12.76 3.49
CA ASN A 300 7.84 -13.39 2.18
C ASN A 300 7.27 -12.47 1.07
N THR A 301 7.56 -11.17 1.15
CA THR A 301 7.12 -10.17 0.15
C THR A 301 7.68 -10.46 -1.23
N ASN A 302 8.91 -10.99 -1.29
CA ASN A 302 9.58 -11.32 -2.54
C ASN A 302 8.92 -12.51 -3.25
N ALA A 303 8.53 -13.60 -2.58
CA ALA A 303 7.86 -14.70 -3.28
C ALA A 303 6.47 -14.30 -3.78
N LYS A 304 5.73 -13.49 -3.01
CA LYS A 304 4.46 -12.91 -3.47
C LYS A 304 4.65 -12.02 -4.70
N HIS A 305 5.66 -11.15 -4.69
CA HIS A 305 6.04 -10.38 -5.86
C HIS A 305 6.38 -11.27 -7.06
N MET A 306 7.20 -12.30 -6.88
CA MET A 306 7.61 -13.20 -7.97
C MET A 306 6.43 -13.99 -8.54
N SER A 307 5.54 -14.50 -7.69
CA SER A 307 4.30 -15.17 -8.09
C SER A 307 3.40 -14.22 -8.89
N PHE A 308 3.16 -13.01 -8.36
CA PHE A 308 2.37 -12.01 -9.06
C PHE A 308 3.02 -11.58 -10.37
N LYS A 309 4.35 -11.44 -10.42
CA LYS A 309 5.08 -11.10 -11.64
C LYS A 309 4.93 -12.18 -12.71
N SER A 310 4.99 -13.46 -12.33
CA SER A 310 4.75 -14.57 -13.26
C SER A 310 3.31 -14.54 -13.78
N HIS A 311 2.33 -14.41 -12.89
CA HIS A 311 0.93 -14.23 -13.27
C HIS A 311 0.72 -12.99 -14.17
N TRP A 312 1.44 -11.90 -13.89
CA TRP A 312 1.41 -10.66 -14.66
C TRP A 312 1.90 -10.85 -16.10
N LEU A 313 2.98 -11.62 -16.29
CA LEU A 313 3.48 -11.95 -17.63
C LEU A 313 2.43 -12.70 -18.46
N ASP A 314 1.60 -13.52 -17.81
CA ASP A 314 0.48 -14.19 -18.46
C ASP A 314 -0.67 -13.23 -18.78
N LEU A 315 -1.03 -12.37 -17.82
CA LEU A 315 -2.11 -11.39 -18.00
C LEU A 315 -1.85 -10.43 -19.15
N ARG A 316 -0.62 -9.94 -19.31
CA ARG A 316 -0.25 -9.01 -20.40
C ARG A 316 -0.37 -9.63 -21.80
N ARG A 317 -0.44 -10.96 -21.93
CA ARG A 317 -0.73 -11.63 -23.20
C ARG A 317 -2.20 -11.48 -23.63
N ARG A 318 -3.07 -11.05 -22.72
CA ARG A 318 -4.48 -10.78 -23.02
C ARG A 318 -4.61 -9.38 -23.61
N PRO A 319 -5.40 -9.19 -24.69
CA PRO A 319 -5.60 -7.87 -25.30
C PRO A 319 -6.08 -6.79 -24.32
N GLU A 320 -6.80 -7.18 -23.26
CA GLU A 320 -7.31 -6.24 -22.26
C GLU A 320 -6.22 -5.61 -21.37
N TYR A 321 -5.07 -6.28 -21.20
CA TYR A 321 -3.98 -5.85 -20.31
C TYR A 321 -2.66 -5.63 -21.06
N GLU A 322 -2.68 -5.64 -22.39
CA GLU A 322 -1.48 -5.47 -23.23
C GLU A 322 -0.72 -4.18 -22.90
N LYS A 323 -1.47 -3.09 -22.63
CA LYS A 323 -0.94 -1.77 -22.29
C LYS A 323 -0.79 -1.52 -20.79
N THR A 324 -1.15 -2.49 -19.96
CA THR A 324 -1.04 -2.32 -18.51
C THR A 324 0.41 -2.49 -18.08
N GLU A 325 0.87 -1.65 -17.15
CA GLU A 325 2.21 -1.75 -16.61
C GLU A 325 2.26 -2.17 -15.15
N TYR A 326 3.16 -3.11 -14.84
CA TYR A 326 3.47 -3.50 -13.46
C TYR A 326 4.87 -3.04 -13.08
N VAL A 327 4.97 -2.28 -11.98
CA VAL A 327 6.26 -1.80 -11.47
C VAL A 327 6.38 -2.05 -9.97
N ARG A 328 7.44 -2.78 -9.59
CA ARG A 328 7.82 -3.03 -8.18
C ARG A 328 9.07 -2.25 -7.81
N PHE A 329 8.97 -1.47 -6.75
CA PHE A 329 10.07 -0.83 -6.06
C PHE A 329 10.37 -1.56 -4.75
N GLU A 330 11.63 -1.89 -4.53
CA GLU A 330 12.09 -2.62 -3.36
C GLU A 330 13.56 -2.27 -3.12
N PRO A 331 13.87 -1.36 -2.18
CA PRO A 331 15.24 -1.07 -1.82
C PRO A 331 15.96 -2.32 -1.30
N LEU A 332 17.26 -2.41 -1.57
CA LEU A 332 18.11 -3.42 -0.94
C LEU A 332 18.67 -2.85 0.35
N LEU A 333 18.44 -3.55 1.46
CA LEU A 333 19.01 -3.23 2.77
C LEU A 333 20.38 -3.91 2.92
N GLU A 334 21.35 -3.19 3.46
CA GLU A 334 22.71 -3.70 3.66
C GLU A 334 22.79 -4.72 4.80
N HIS A 335 21.93 -4.54 5.80
CA HIS A 335 21.78 -5.42 6.96
C HIS A 335 20.30 -5.46 7.36
N ASP A 336 19.98 -6.39 8.25
CA ASP A 336 18.63 -6.46 8.81
C ASP A 336 18.37 -5.26 9.73
N ILE A 337 17.27 -4.56 9.48
CA ILE A 337 16.82 -3.42 10.26
C ILE A 337 15.56 -3.84 10.99
N GLU A 338 15.60 -3.78 12.32
CA GLU A 338 14.48 -4.17 13.17
C GLU A 338 13.24 -3.32 12.87
N LEU A 339 12.07 -3.98 12.78
CA LEU A 339 10.80 -3.36 12.40
C LEU A 339 10.34 -2.24 13.35
N SER A 340 10.87 -2.18 14.56
CA SER A 340 10.55 -1.18 15.57
C SER A 340 11.67 -0.17 15.81
N ASP A 341 12.83 -0.29 15.15
CA ASP A 341 13.94 0.63 15.39
C ASP A 341 13.73 1.97 14.68
N TYR A 342 12.91 2.84 15.28
CA TYR A 342 12.58 4.15 14.69
C TYR A 342 13.80 5.05 14.52
N ARG A 343 14.91 4.77 15.22
CA ARG A 343 16.20 5.47 15.08
C ARG A 343 16.88 5.17 13.75
N SER A 344 16.55 4.03 13.12
CA SER A 344 17.06 3.66 11.79
C SER A 344 16.42 4.48 10.67
N ILE A 345 15.36 5.26 10.94
CA ILE A 345 14.64 6.01 9.90
C ILE A 345 15.58 6.87 9.04
N PRO A 346 16.46 7.74 9.59
CA PRO A 346 17.39 8.52 8.76
C PRO A 346 18.28 7.66 7.85
N ASN A 347 18.74 6.51 8.34
CA ASN A 347 19.51 5.55 7.54
C ASN A 347 18.65 4.92 6.43
N LEU A 348 17.41 4.51 6.74
CA LEU A 348 16.46 4.01 5.76
C LEU A 348 16.16 5.06 4.68
N GLU A 349 16.06 6.34 5.03
CA GLU A 349 15.91 7.41 4.05
C GLU A 349 17.12 7.50 3.13
N GLN A 350 18.33 7.44 3.70
CA GLN A 350 19.57 7.48 2.93
C GLN A 350 19.69 6.27 1.99
N ILE A 351 19.43 5.06 2.48
CA ILE A 351 19.41 3.82 1.68
C ILE A 351 18.41 3.95 0.53
N THR A 352 17.21 4.44 0.81
CA THR A 352 16.15 4.60 -0.19
C THR A 352 16.51 5.67 -1.22
N ARG A 353 17.08 6.80 -0.81
CA ARG A 353 17.55 7.84 -1.73
C ARG A 353 18.69 7.36 -2.64
N LYS A 354 19.65 6.60 -2.10
CA LYS A 354 20.68 5.93 -2.91
C LYS A 354 20.08 4.91 -3.88
N TYR A 355 19.09 4.13 -3.43
CA TYR A 355 18.36 3.19 -4.28
C TYR A 355 17.68 3.91 -5.46
N LEU A 356 17.05 5.07 -5.20
CA LEU A 356 16.41 5.88 -6.21
C LEU A 356 17.41 6.43 -7.23
N GLN A 357 18.66 6.69 -6.87
CA GLN A 357 19.69 7.22 -7.79
C GLN A 357 20.23 6.19 -8.79
N LYS A 358 19.99 4.89 -8.59
CA LYS A 358 20.48 3.85 -9.52
C LYS A 358 19.78 3.97 -10.88
N ASP A 359 20.52 3.78 -11.97
CA ASP A 359 19.98 3.85 -13.34
C ASP A 359 18.80 2.91 -13.57
N THR A 360 18.91 1.68 -13.07
CA THR A 360 17.82 0.69 -13.14
C THR A 360 16.57 1.15 -12.39
N THR A 361 16.72 1.88 -11.28
CA THR A 361 15.59 2.45 -10.55
C THR A 361 15.05 3.69 -11.26
N GLN A 362 15.90 4.53 -11.86
CA GLN A 362 15.46 5.67 -12.68
C GLN A 362 14.61 5.21 -13.88
N GLN A 363 15.01 4.14 -14.56
CA GLN A 363 14.21 3.53 -15.63
C GLN A 363 12.84 3.05 -15.13
N LYS A 364 12.80 2.39 -13.96
CA LYS A 364 11.53 1.99 -13.31
C LYS A 364 10.66 3.20 -12.94
N LEU A 365 11.26 4.28 -12.45
CA LEU A 365 10.56 5.52 -12.12
C LEU A 365 9.92 6.14 -13.37
N MET A 366 10.66 6.24 -14.47
CA MET A 366 10.10 6.76 -15.72
C MET A 366 8.96 5.89 -16.21
N LYS A 367 9.15 4.57 -16.23
CA LYS A 367 8.10 3.60 -16.58
C LYS A 367 6.85 3.75 -15.71
N ALA A 368 7.01 3.93 -14.40
CA ALA A 368 5.88 4.15 -13.50
C ALA A 368 5.16 5.46 -13.82
N VAL A 369 5.90 6.56 -13.99
CA VAL A 369 5.34 7.89 -14.29
C VAL A 369 4.62 7.90 -15.64
N ASP A 370 5.18 7.27 -16.66
CA ASP A 370 4.56 7.16 -17.99
C ASP A 370 3.26 6.36 -17.95
N ALA A 371 3.14 5.36 -17.07
CA ALA A 371 1.93 4.58 -16.91
C ALA A 371 0.87 5.25 -16.00
N ILE A 372 1.28 6.19 -15.15
CA ILE A 372 0.40 6.94 -14.24
C ILE A 372 -0.17 8.19 -14.92
N CYS A 373 0.69 8.92 -15.65
CA CYS A 373 0.34 10.16 -16.31
C CYS A 373 -0.26 9.89 -17.69
N PRO A 374 -1.40 10.53 -18.03
CA PRO A 374 -1.92 10.45 -19.40
C PRO A 374 -0.90 11.03 -20.39
N PRO A 375 -0.84 10.52 -21.64
CA PRO A 375 -0.03 11.12 -22.69
C PRO A 375 -0.42 12.59 -22.89
N LYS A 376 0.55 13.47 -23.17
CA LYS A 376 0.22 14.85 -23.54
C LYS A 376 -0.54 14.82 -24.86
N ALA A 377 -1.57 15.65 -25.02
CA ALA A 377 -2.41 15.70 -26.23
C ALA A 377 -1.61 15.92 -27.54
N VAL A 378 -0.36 16.39 -27.44
CA VAL A 378 0.56 16.62 -28.56
C VAL A 378 1.16 15.32 -29.12
N ASP A 379 1.15 14.22 -28.35
CA ASP A 379 1.63 12.90 -28.82
C ASP A 379 0.54 12.08 -29.54
N ALA A 380 -0.68 12.62 -29.64
CA ALA A 380 -1.81 12.03 -30.37
C ALA A 380 -1.92 12.53 -31.82
N ILE A 381 -0.84 13.06 -32.40
CA ILE A 381 -0.83 13.47 -33.81
C ILE A 381 -0.77 12.21 -34.67
N CYS A 382 -1.94 11.90 -35.24
CA CYS A 382 -2.23 11.28 -36.53
C CYS A 382 -1.32 10.11 -36.98
N PRO A 383 -1.87 8.91 -37.27
CA PRO A 383 -1.09 7.91 -38.00
C PRO A 383 -0.57 8.56 -39.31
N PRO A 384 0.67 8.26 -39.74
CA PRO A 384 1.17 8.78 -41.00
C PRO A 384 0.16 8.41 -42.08
N LYS A 385 -0.36 9.43 -42.78
CA LYS A 385 -1.18 9.22 -43.97
C LYS A 385 -0.46 8.21 -44.84
N ALA A 386 -1.19 7.18 -45.25
CA ALA A 386 -0.72 6.18 -46.19
C ALA A 386 0.02 6.90 -47.32
N VAL A 387 1.30 6.58 -47.46
CA VAL A 387 2.17 7.09 -48.52
C VAL A 387 1.49 6.74 -49.84
N ASP A 388 1.41 7.75 -50.71
CA ASP A 388 0.72 7.73 -51.99
C ASP A 388 0.92 6.40 -52.73
N ALA A 389 -0.21 5.76 -53.08
CA ALA A 389 -0.20 4.69 -54.06
C ALA A 389 0.28 5.28 -55.39
N ILE A 390 1.54 5.01 -55.70
CA ILE A 390 2.14 5.21 -57.01
C ILE A 390 1.27 4.48 -58.03
N CYS A 391 0.50 5.23 -58.81
CA CYS A 391 -0.07 4.74 -60.06
C CYS A 391 1.10 4.40 -61.00
N LEU A 392 1.44 3.12 -61.08
CA LEU A 392 2.31 2.59 -62.12
C LEU A 392 1.64 2.79 -63.49
N PRO A 393 2.32 3.37 -64.49
CA PRO A 393 1.82 3.33 -65.86
C PRO A 393 1.90 1.89 -66.37
N LYS A 394 0.76 1.35 -66.82
CA LYS A 394 0.72 0.05 -67.51
C LYS A 394 1.59 0.12 -68.76
N ALA A 395 2.64 -0.69 -68.77
CA ALA A 395 3.43 -0.96 -69.96
C ALA A 395 2.62 -1.82 -70.95
N VAL A 396 2.91 -1.54 -72.21
CA VAL A 396 2.38 -2.09 -73.46
C VAL A 396 2.58 -3.60 -73.55
N ASP A 397 1.56 -4.33 -74.00
CA ASP A 397 1.75 -5.59 -74.73
C ASP A 397 1.38 -5.36 -76.19
N ALA A 398 2.36 -5.61 -77.05
CA ALA A 398 2.28 -5.50 -78.49
C ALA A 398 2.19 -6.90 -79.13
N THR A 399 1.55 -6.94 -80.30
CA THR A 399 1.66 -7.91 -81.41
C THR A 399 0.96 -9.27 -81.32
N CYS A 400 -0.01 -9.54 -82.21
CA CYS A 400 0.16 -10.23 -83.51
C CYS A 400 -1.23 -10.54 -84.16
N SER A 401 -1.51 -9.99 -85.36
CA SER A 401 -1.76 -10.67 -86.67
C SER A 401 -3.09 -11.44 -86.78
N LEU A 402 -3.95 -11.31 -87.81
CA LEU A 402 -3.83 -11.03 -89.26
C LEU A 402 -4.97 -10.13 -89.76
#